data_AF-A0A9Q1MM49-F1
#
_entry.id   AF-A0A9Q1MM49-F1
#
_cell.length_a   1.000
_cell.length_b   1.000
_cell.length_c   1.000
_cell.angle_alpha   90.00
_cell.angle_beta   90.00
_cell.angle_gamma   90.00
#
_symmetry.space_group_name_H-M   'P 1'
#
loop_
_entity.id
_entity.type
_entity.pdbx_description
1 polymer ?
#
loop_
_entity_poly.entity_id
_entity_poly.type
_entity_poly.pdbx_seq_one_letter_code
_entity_poly.pdbx_strand_id
1 'polypeptide(L)'
;MVRNTVRSASSMDPTLPGKLLRLLFHDCFVEGCDASVLLEGNGTERSDPANRSLGGFSVIDSAKRVLEFFCPATVSCADIVALAARDAVEFAGGPSLQIPTGRKDGRVSLATNVRPNTVDTSFTMDQMINIFSAKGLSLDDLVILSGAHTIGSAHCNAFSDRFRFDSKGNFTLIDTSLDRAYAAELTKQCPAGAASSPITVKNDPETPQLFDNQYYKDLLVHKGLFQSDSVLFSDGRTKERVLEFANDQNGFFRSWSQSFVRLASLGVKSGDEGELLHLWKGIYVWQEKLLEILLSFIASCLSPPPLPSPPSNGLFFSFDSFALRAQLK
;
A
#
# COMPACT_ATOMS: atom_id res chain seq x y z
N MET A 1 -5.24 -8.07 -12.80
CA MET A 1 -5.32 -8.90 -11.57
C MET A 1 -4.93 -8.10 -10.34
N VAL A 2 -3.72 -7.52 -10.29
CA VAL A 2 -3.26 -6.65 -9.17
C VAL A 2 -4.30 -5.59 -8.78
N ARG A 3 -4.76 -4.76 -9.74
CA ARG A 3 -5.79 -3.75 -9.51
C ARG A 3 -7.04 -4.28 -8.80
N ASN A 4 -7.54 -5.46 -9.20
CA ASN A 4 -8.74 -6.03 -8.57
C ASN A 4 -8.47 -6.50 -7.14
N THR A 5 -7.31 -7.12 -6.90
CA THR A 5 -6.87 -7.52 -5.57
C THR A 5 -6.75 -6.30 -4.65
N VAL A 6 -6.09 -5.23 -5.12
CA VAL A 6 -5.92 -3.98 -4.36
C VAL A 6 -7.26 -3.30 -4.08
N ARG A 7 -8.13 -3.17 -5.10
CA ARG A 7 -9.47 -2.57 -4.91
C ARG A 7 -10.29 -3.36 -3.89
N SER A 8 -10.35 -4.68 -4.03
CA SER A 8 -11.09 -5.54 -3.09
C SER A 8 -10.56 -5.42 -1.67
N ALA A 9 -9.23 -5.48 -1.50
CA ALA A 9 -8.61 -5.35 -0.18
C ALA A 9 -8.85 -3.96 0.41
N SER A 10 -8.69 -2.90 -0.37
CA SER A 10 -8.84 -1.51 0.08
C SER A 10 -10.29 -1.13 0.40
N SER A 11 -11.27 -1.77 -0.24
CA SER A 11 -12.68 -1.66 0.15
C SER A 11 -12.98 -2.31 1.50
N MET A 12 -12.18 -3.29 1.94
CA MET A 12 -12.33 -3.95 3.25
C MET A 12 -11.52 -3.26 4.35
N ASP A 13 -10.30 -2.81 4.03
CA ASP A 13 -9.42 -2.07 4.93
C ASP A 13 -8.97 -0.76 4.27
N PRO A 14 -9.58 0.39 4.62
CA PRO A 14 -9.26 1.69 4.03
C PRO A 14 -7.86 2.21 4.42
N THR A 15 -7.12 1.52 5.29
CA THR A 15 -5.72 1.86 5.60
C THR A 15 -4.72 1.30 4.57
N LEU A 16 -5.14 0.32 3.76
CA LEU A 16 -4.27 -0.37 2.81
C LEU A 16 -3.68 0.53 1.72
N PRO A 17 -4.40 1.51 1.14
CA PRO A 17 -3.82 2.36 0.10
C PRO A 17 -2.53 3.06 0.55
N GLY A 18 -2.55 3.70 1.73
CA GLY A 18 -1.38 4.35 2.31
C GLY A 18 -0.25 3.35 2.65
N LYS A 19 -0.59 2.15 3.15
CA LYS A 19 0.39 1.10 3.44
C LYS A 19 1.11 0.61 2.18
N LEU A 20 0.37 0.38 1.08
CA LEU A 20 0.92 -0.09 -0.20
C LEU A 20 1.79 0.97 -0.85
N LEU A 21 1.38 2.24 -0.80
CA LEU A 21 2.16 3.35 -1.31
C LEU A 21 3.48 3.50 -0.55
N ARG A 22 3.44 3.43 0.79
CA ARG A 22 4.63 3.46 1.64
C ARG A 22 5.53 2.24 1.39
N LEU A 23 4.95 1.06 1.16
CA LEU A 23 5.72 -0.16 0.85
C LEU A 23 6.57 0.03 -0.42
N LEU A 24 6.02 0.62 -1.48
CA LEU A 24 6.79 0.92 -2.70
C LEU A 24 7.94 1.90 -2.40
N PHE A 25 7.69 2.96 -1.64
CA PHE A 25 8.74 3.92 -1.28
C PHE A 25 9.89 3.22 -0.55
N HIS A 26 9.58 2.40 0.45
CA HIS A 26 10.57 1.68 1.24
C HIS A 26 11.32 0.61 0.43
N ASP A 27 10.68 -0.04 -0.53
CA ASP A 27 11.35 -0.93 -1.49
C ASP A 27 12.39 -0.14 -2.31
N CYS A 28 11.92 0.85 -3.05
CA CYS A 28 12.73 1.61 -3.99
C CYS A 28 13.88 2.39 -3.37
N PHE A 29 13.79 2.79 -2.10
CA PHE A 29 14.82 3.60 -1.45
C PHE A 29 15.98 2.78 -0.88
N VAL A 30 15.85 1.48 -0.59
CA VAL A 30 16.93 0.72 0.05
C VAL A 30 17.86 0.08 -1.00
N GLU A 31 17.41 -0.99 -1.67
CA GLU A 31 18.18 -1.72 -2.70
C GLU A 31 17.76 -1.38 -4.14
N GLY A 32 16.83 -0.43 -4.31
CA GLY A 32 16.12 -0.17 -5.55
C GLY A 32 14.77 -0.88 -5.58
N CYS A 33 13.95 -0.64 -6.61
CA CYS A 33 12.63 -1.25 -6.72
C CYS A 33 12.74 -2.72 -7.14
N ASP A 34 13.15 -3.58 -6.21
CA ASP A 34 13.51 -4.97 -6.46
C ASP A 34 12.84 -5.96 -5.49
N ALA A 35 11.82 -5.53 -4.73
CA ALA A 35 11.14 -6.34 -3.73
C ALA A 35 12.04 -6.89 -2.60
N SER A 36 13.24 -6.32 -2.37
CA SER A 36 14.11 -6.71 -1.25
C SER A 36 13.39 -6.58 0.10
N VAL A 37 12.51 -5.57 0.24
CA VAL A 37 11.73 -5.32 1.45
C VAL A 37 10.76 -6.46 1.81
N LEU A 38 10.41 -7.31 0.84
CA LEU A 38 9.51 -8.46 1.06
C LEU A 38 10.23 -9.64 1.73
N LEU A 39 11.57 -9.67 1.73
CA LEU A 39 12.35 -10.76 2.30
C LEU A 39 12.24 -10.79 3.84
N GLU A 40 11.76 -11.91 4.36
CA GLU A 40 11.61 -12.16 5.79
C GLU A 40 12.87 -12.80 6.39
N GLY A 41 13.21 -12.42 7.62
CA GLY A 41 14.31 -13.01 8.37
C GLY A 41 14.86 -12.07 9.42
N ASN A 42 15.73 -12.59 10.29
CA ASN A 42 16.50 -11.73 11.18
C ASN A 42 17.57 -10.99 10.37
N GLY A 43 17.74 -9.70 10.61
CA GLY A 43 18.71 -8.87 9.90
C GLY A 43 18.30 -8.45 8.49
N THR A 44 17.08 -8.77 8.02
CA THR A 44 16.53 -8.23 6.77
C THR A 44 15.93 -6.84 7.00
N GLU A 45 15.65 -6.11 5.92
CA GLU A 45 15.03 -4.78 5.99
C GLU A 45 13.74 -4.77 6.81
N ARG A 46 12.94 -5.83 6.71
CA ARG A 46 11.66 -5.95 7.44
C ARG A 46 11.84 -6.05 8.96
N SER A 47 13.02 -6.45 9.43
CA SER A 47 13.33 -6.52 10.86
C SER A 47 13.77 -5.17 11.47
N ASP A 48 14.13 -4.18 10.63
CA ASP A 48 14.53 -2.85 11.11
C ASP A 48 13.35 -2.13 11.79
N PRO A 49 13.57 -1.43 12.92
CA PRO A 49 12.51 -0.69 13.60
C PRO A 49 11.75 0.34 12.73
N ALA A 50 12.35 0.91 11.68
CA ALA A 50 11.68 1.85 10.76
C ALA A 50 10.56 1.17 9.96
N ASN A 51 10.78 -0.11 9.68
CA ASN A 51 9.96 -0.91 8.78
C ASN A 51 8.91 -1.74 9.53
N ARG A 52 8.94 -1.75 10.88
CA ARG A 52 7.94 -2.47 11.69
C ARG A 52 6.51 -2.01 11.46
N SER A 53 6.31 -0.78 11.00
CA SER A 53 5.00 -0.22 10.66
C SER A 53 4.64 -0.37 9.18
N LEU A 54 5.48 -1.02 8.36
CA LEU A 54 5.10 -1.38 6.98
C LEU A 54 3.96 -2.40 6.99
N GLY A 55 3.12 -2.33 5.97
CA GLY A 55 1.97 -3.21 5.82
C GLY A 55 1.63 -3.42 4.36
N GLY A 56 0.53 -4.14 4.09
CA GLY A 56 0.13 -4.48 2.73
C GLY A 56 0.77 -5.74 2.16
N PHE A 57 1.71 -6.38 2.89
CA PHE A 57 2.37 -7.63 2.48
C PHE A 57 1.37 -8.73 2.07
N SER A 58 0.28 -8.92 2.82
CA SER A 58 -0.75 -9.92 2.48
C SER A 58 -1.50 -9.64 1.18
N VAL A 59 -1.59 -8.37 0.77
CA VAL A 59 -2.19 -7.98 -0.52
C VAL A 59 -1.23 -8.33 -1.66
N ILE A 60 0.07 -8.09 -1.47
CA ILE A 60 1.12 -8.48 -2.41
C ILE A 60 1.13 -10.02 -2.57
N ASP A 61 1.11 -10.77 -1.47
CA ASP A 61 1.03 -12.23 -1.50
C ASP A 61 -0.21 -12.74 -2.23
N SER A 62 -1.36 -12.13 -1.95
CA SER A 62 -2.63 -12.50 -2.59
C SER A 62 -2.60 -12.23 -4.10
N ALA A 63 -2.06 -11.09 -4.51
CA ALA A 63 -1.89 -10.75 -5.92
C ALA A 63 -0.91 -11.72 -6.61
N LYS A 64 0.22 -12.04 -5.96
CA LYS A 64 1.21 -13.00 -6.46
C LYS A 64 0.60 -14.39 -6.62
N ARG A 65 -0.17 -14.89 -5.65
CA ARG A 65 -0.84 -16.21 -5.74
C ARG A 65 -1.78 -16.29 -6.94
N VAL A 66 -2.59 -15.25 -7.15
CA VAL A 66 -3.50 -15.21 -8.31
C VAL A 66 -2.71 -15.17 -9.61
N LEU A 67 -1.65 -14.36 -9.69
CA LEU A 67 -0.81 -14.27 -10.89
C LEU A 67 -0.07 -15.57 -11.18
N GLU A 68 0.51 -16.24 -10.19
CA GLU A 68 1.20 -17.53 -10.38
C GLU A 68 0.26 -18.65 -10.86
N PHE A 69 -1.03 -18.56 -10.53
CA PHE A 69 -2.02 -19.50 -11.05
C PHE A 69 -2.22 -19.35 -12.57
N PHE A 70 -2.26 -18.11 -13.08
CA PHE A 70 -2.56 -17.83 -14.49
C PHE A 70 -1.32 -17.70 -15.38
N CYS A 71 -0.22 -17.21 -14.82
CA CYS A 71 1.05 -16.97 -15.51
C CYS A 71 2.22 -17.36 -14.58
N PRO A 72 2.49 -18.67 -14.45
CA PRO A 72 3.56 -19.18 -13.59
C PRO A 72 4.91 -18.53 -13.91
N ALA A 73 5.67 -18.16 -12.87
CA ALA A 73 7.02 -17.63 -12.95
C ALA A 73 7.19 -16.50 -14.00
N THR A 74 6.18 -15.64 -14.15
CA THR A 74 6.18 -14.58 -15.17
C THR A 74 6.28 -13.17 -14.57
N VAL A 75 5.51 -12.89 -13.51
CA VAL A 75 5.42 -11.54 -12.93
C VAL A 75 6.26 -11.47 -11.65
N SER A 76 7.21 -10.55 -11.60
CA SER A 76 8.06 -10.32 -10.42
C SER A 76 7.27 -9.76 -9.24
N CYS A 77 7.76 -9.99 -8.03
CA CYS A 77 7.20 -9.38 -6.84
C CYS A 77 7.41 -7.85 -6.86
N ALA A 78 8.55 -7.38 -7.38
CA ALA A 78 8.87 -5.98 -7.57
C ALA A 78 7.82 -5.26 -8.45
N ASP A 79 7.42 -5.88 -9.57
CA ASP A 79 6.33 -5.33 -10.38
C ASP A 79 5.00 -5.35 -9.63
N ILE A 80 4.70 -6.39 -8.85
CA ILE A 80 3.45 -6.43 -8.05
C ILE A 80 3.42 -5.29 -7.02
N VAL A 81 4.52 -4.99 -6.33
CA VAL A 81 4.61 -3.88 -5.38
C VAL A 81 4.36 -2.54 -6.08
N ALA A 82 5.03 -2.29 -7.21
CA ALA A 82 4.85 -1.05 -7.98
C ALA A 82 3.44 -0.90 -8.54
N LEU A 83 2.88 -1.96 -9.12
CA LEU A 83 1.52 -1.98 -9.64
C LEU A 83 0.50 -1.80 -8.51
N ALA A 84 0.72 -2.41 -7.34
CA ALA A 84 -0.19 -2.31 -6.20
C ALA A 84 -0.22 -0.90 -5.61
N ALA A 85 0.93 -0.23 -5.48
CA ALA A 85 0.99 1.16 -5.03
C ALA A 85 0.31 2.12 -6.01
N ARG A 86 0.49 1.93 -7.33
CA ARG A 86 -0.24 2.68 -8.35
C ARG A 86 -1.75 2.48 -8.22
N ASP A 87 -2.18 1.23 -8.14
CA ASP A 87 -3.61 0.89 -8.07
C ASP A 87 -4.25 1.37 -6.75
N ALA A 88 -3.47 1.49 -5.67
CA ALA A 88 -3.87 2.08 -4.41
C ALA A 88 -4.12 3.59 -4.51
N VAL A 89 -3.24 4.33 -5.18
CA VAL A 89 -3.42 5.78 -5.42
C VAL A 89 -4.68 6.03 -6.24
N GLU A 90 -4.87 5.29 -7.33
CA GLU A 90 -6.09 5.39 -8.15
C GLU A 90 -7.35 5.02 -7.38
N PHE A 91 -7.31 3.97 -6.54
CA PHE A 91 -8.44 3.60 -5.68
C PHE A 91 -8.82 4.73 -4.73
N ALA A 92 -7.84 5.44 -4.17
CA ALA A 92 -8.05 6.59 -3.29
C ALA A 92 -8.48 7.87 -4.03
N GLY A 93 -8.68 7.84 -5.36
CA GLY A 93 -9.14 8.99 -6.15
C GLY A 93 -8.02 9.80 -6.81
N GLY A 94 -6.78 9.33 -6.72
CA GLY A 94 -5.64 9.91 -7.42
C GLY A 94 -5.61 9.60 -8.92
N PRO A 95 -4.59 10.07 -9.64
CA PRO A 95 -4.51 9.90 -11.09
C PRO A 95 -4.34 8.42 -11.49
N SER A 96 -5.02 8.01 -12.56
CA SER A 96 -4.76 6.75 -13.24
C SER A 96 -3.57 6.92 -14.18
N LEU A 97 -2.52 6.12 -13.99
CA LEU A 97 -1.30 6.20 -14.81
C LEU A 97 -0.79 4.82 -15.22
N GLN A 98 -0.09 4.75 -16.34
CA GLN A 98 0.67 3.55 -16.70
C GLN A 98 2.07 3.65 -16.12
N ILE A 99 2.62 2.52 -15.66
CA ILE A 99 3.99 2.44 -15.18
C ILE A 99 4.75 1.35 -15.94
N PRO A 100 6.05 1.53 -16.20
CA PRO A 100 6.87 0.46 -16.77
C PRO A 100 6.85 -0.77 -15.87
N THR A 101 6.85 -1.95 -16.48
CA THR A 101 7.01 -3.26 -15.84
C THR A 101 8.25 -3.95 -16.40
N GLY A 102 8.66 -5.07 -15.79
CA GLY A 102 9.87 -5.80 -16.13
C GLY A 102 10.95 -5.74 -15.05
N ARG A 103 10.61 -5.28 -13.83
CA ARG A 103 11.53 -5.32 -12.69
C ARG A 103 11.85 -6.78 -12.35
N LYS A 104 13.05 -7.02 -11.83
CA LYS A 104 13.44 -8.32 -11.27
C LYS A 104 13.53 -8.27 -9.76
N ASP A 105 13.35 -9.42 -9.13
CA ASP A 105 13.39 -9.53 -7.68
C ASP A 105 14.85 -9.67 -7.20
N GLY A 106 15.20 -8.87 -6.20
CA GLY A 106 16.48 -8.86 -5.52
C GLY A 106 16.64 -10.02 -4.54
N ARG A 107 17.89 -10.35 -4.22
CA ARG A 107 18.24 -11.45 -3.30
C ARG A 107 18.95 -10.99 -2.02
N VAL A 108 19.12 -9.67 -1.86
CA VAL A 108 19.80 -9.04 -0.74
C VAL A 108 18.77 -8.18 -0.02
N SER A 109 18.67 -8.35 1.29
CA SER A 109 17.88 -7.49 2.16
C SER A 109 18.60 -7.39 3.49
N LEU A 110 19.00 -6.18 3.87
CA LEU A 110 19.82 -5.92 5.05
C LEU A 110 19.22 -4.79 5.88
N ALA A 111 18.95 -5.04 7.15
CA ALA A 111 18.45 -4.05 8.11
C ALA A 111 19.38 -2.83 8.19
N THR A 112 20.70 -3.05 8.09
CA THR A 112 21.72 -1.99 8.12
C THR A 112 21.59 -1.00 6.97
N ASN A 113 20.92 -1.38 5.88
CA ASN A 113 20.77 -0.52 4.71
C ASN A 113 19.52 0.36 4.81
N VAL A 114 18.61 0.12 5.75
CA VAL A 114 17.35 0.88 5.87
C VAL A 114 17.63 2.34 6.28
N ARG A 115 18.15 2.56 7.49
CA ARG A 115 18.30 3.91 8.07
C ARG A 115 19.16 4.89 7.25
N PRO A 116 20.28 4.47 6.64
CA PRO A 116 21.08 5.37 5.80
C PRO A 116 20.40 5.79 4.50
N ASN A 117 19.38 5.06 4.06
CA ASN A 117 18.76 5.26 2.74
C ASN A 117 17.31 5.75 2.81
N THR A 118 16.68 5.75 3.99
CA THR A 118 15.29 6.21 4.17
C THR A 118 15.21 7.59 4.80
N VAL A 119 14.08 8.27 4.62
CA VAL A 119 13.77 9.53 5.30
C VAL A 119 13.10 9.27 6.64
N ASP A 120 13.57 9.95 7.70
CA ASP A 120 12.91 9.98 9.00
C ASP A 120 11.95 11.16 9.09
N THR A 121 10.89 11.02 9.89
CA THR A 121 9.83 12.02 10.01
C THR A 121 10.30 13.32 10.68
N SER A 122 11.44 13.29 11.38
CA SER A 122 12.10 14.42 12.04
C SER A 122 13.17 15.14 11.19
N PHE A 123 13.42 14.68 9.96
CA PHE A 123 14.49 15.23 9.13
C PHE A 123 14.29 16.71 8.76
N THR A 124 15.41 17.43 8.72
CA THR A 124 15.52 18.79 8.14
C THR A 124 15.42 18.74 6.62
N MET A 125 15.22 19.91 6.00
CA MET A 125 15.15 19.99 4.55
C MET A 125 16.43 19.49 3.87
N ASP A 126 17.61 19.88 4.36
CA ASP A 126 18.89 19.46 3.77
C ASP A 126 19.13 17.95 3.92
N GLN A 127 18.72 17.34 5.03
CA GLN A 127 18.79 15.88 5.19
C GLN A 127 17.91 15.15 4.17
N MET A 128 16.68 15.61 3.94
CA MET A 128 15.82 15.01 2.92
C MET A 128 16.35 15.21 1.50
N ILE A 129 16.88 16.40 1.19
CA ILE A 129 17.51 16.69 -0.11
C ILE A 129 18.68 15.75 -0.36
N ASN A 130 19.53 15.52 0.65
CA ASN A 130 20.69 14.62 0.52
C ASN A 130 20.26 13.18 0.19
N ILE A 131 19.22 12.66 0.87
CA ILE A 131 18.72 11.31 0.61
C ILE A 131 18.10 11.21 -0.80
N PHE A 132 17.23 12.15 -1.18
CA PHE A 132 16.58 12.12 -2.50
C PHE A 132 17.58 12.28 -3.64
N SER A 133 18.51 13.23 -3.53
CA SER A 133 19.53 13.46 -4.56
C SER A 133 20.50 12.29 -4.71
N ALA A 134 20.82 11.57 -3.62
CA ALA A 134 21.60 10.33 -3.68
C ALA A 134 20.88 9.20 -4.46
N LYS A 135 19.55 9.26 -4.59
CA LYS A 135 18.74 8.37 -5.43
C LYS A 135 18.49 8.93 -6.83
N GLY A 136 19.07 10.08 -7.18
CA GLY A 136 18.85 10.75 -8.47
C GLY A 136 17.48 11.42 -8.59
N LEU A 137 16.76 11.62 -7.48
CA LEU A 137 15.52 12.37 -7.43
C LEU A 137 15.78 13.86 -7.17
N SER A 138 15.05 14.72 -7.86
CA SER A 138 15.18 16.17 -7.72
C SER A 138 14.53 16.69 -6.44
N LEU A 139 14.81 17.97 -6.11
CA LEU A 139 14.07 18.68 -5.07
C LEU A 139 12.56 18.72 -5.37
N ASP A 140 12.19 18.78 -6.65
CA ASP A 140 10.80 18.78 -7.07
C ASP A 140 10.12 17.43 -6.80
N ASP A 141 10.82 16.33 -7.10
CA ASP A 141 10.37 14.98 -6.78
C ASP A 141 10.14 14.80 -5.27
N LEU A 142 11.00 15.38 -4.44
CA LEU A 142 10.84 15.38 -2.99
C LEU A 142 9.49 16.02 -2.60
N VAL A 143 9.22 17.25 -3.03
CA VAL A 143 7.97 17.94 -2.70
C VAL A 143 6.75 17.16 -3.22
N ILE A 144 6.82 16.66 -4.46
CA ILE A 144 5.73 15.92 -5.10
C ILE A 144 5.44 14.60 -4.37
N LEU A 145 6.48 13.82 -4.05
CA LEU A 145 6.35 12.51 -3.43
C LEU A 145 5.96 12.61 -1.95
N SER A 146 6.32 13.69 -1.26
CA SER A 146 5.77 14.01 0.07
C SER A 146 4.25 14.15 0.06
N GLY A 147 3.65 14.54 -1.08
CA GLY A 147 2.21 14.53 -1.30
C GLY A 147 1.53 13.16 -1.04
N ALA A 148 2.28 12.06 -1.01
CA ALA A 148 1.79 10.75 -0.59
C ALA A 148 1.13 10.75 0.80
N HIS A 149 1.54 11.67 1.68
CA HIS A 149 1.00 11.82 3.03
C HIS A 149 -0.45 12.35 3.08
N THR A 150 -1.07 12.70 1.94
CA THR A 150 -2.53 12.95 1.86
C THR A 150 -3.37 11.72 2.27
N ILE A 151 -2.81 10.51 2.16
CA ILE A 151 -3.46 9.28 2.63
C ILE A 151 -2.62 8.56 3.69
N GLY A 152 -3.30 7.74 4.49
CA GLY A 152 -2.68 6.85 5.46
C GLY A 152 -2.67 7.40 6.88
N SER A 153 -1.82 6.82 7.70
CA SER A 153 -1.78 7.08 9.13
C SER A 153 -0.40 6.81 9.72
N ALA A 154 -0.07 7.51 10.78
CA ALA A 154 1.18 7.37 11.50
C ALA A 154 0.94 6.95 12.95
N HIS A 155 1.86 6.17 13.51
CA HIS A 155 1.89 5.92 14.94
C HIS A 155 2.32 7.18 15.70
N CYS A 156 1.86 7.31 16.95
CA CYS A 156 2.17 8.48 17.79
C CYS A 156 3.68 8.75 17.93
N ASN A 157 4.52 7.72 17.95
CA ASN A 157 5.97 7.89 18.04
C ASN A 157 6.60 8.58 16.81
N ALA A 158 5.94 8.56 15.66
CA ALA A 158 6.46 9.15 14.44
C ALA A 158 6.48 10.68 14.46
N PHE A 159 5.79 11.32 15.42
CA PHE A 159 5.72 12.78 15.54
C PHE A 159 5.74 13.25 17.01
N SER A 160 6.10 12.36 17.94
CA SER A 160 6.07 12.65 19.37
C SER A 160 7.13 13.66 19.82
N ASP A 161 8.21 13.77 19.04
CA ASP A 161 9.31 14.74 19.23
C ASP A 161 8.86 16.19 19.08
N ARG A 162 7.73 16.43 18.42
CA ARG A 162 7.11 17.74 18.27
C ARG A 162 6.49 18.27 19.56
N PHE A 163 6.33 17.43 20.58
CA PHE A 163 5.76 17.80 21.88
C PHE A 163 6.64 17.33 23.04
N ARG A 164 6.45 17.95 24.21
CA ARG A 164 6.96 17.45 25.48
C ARG A 164 5.84 17.37 26.49
N PHE A 165 5.68 16.22 27.14
CA PHE A 165 4.74 16.04 28.24
C PHE A 165 5.42 16.24 29.59
N ASP A 166 4.77 16.97 30.50
CA ASP A 166 5.19 17.02 31.90
C ASP A 166 4.70 15.80 32.69
N SER A 167 5.08 15.70 33.97
CA SER A 167 4.66 14.60 34.86
C SER A 167 3.17 14.55 35.16
N LYS A 168 2.42 15.61 34.84
CA LYS A 168 0.97 15.71 35.00
C LYS A 168 0.23 15.44 33.69
N GLY A 169 0.96 15.14 32.60
CA GLY A 169 0.40 14.90 31.28
C GLY A 169 0.06 16.16 30.49
N ASN A 170 0.46 17.36 30.94
CA ASN A 170 0.29 18.57 30.16
C ASN A 170 1.35 18.63 29.06
N PHE A 171 0.93 18.98 27.84
CA PHE A 171 1.85 19.12 26.72
C PHE A 171 2.43 20.55 26.64
N THR A 172 3.67 20.63 26.20
CA THR A 172 4.31 21.83 25.65
C THR A 172 4.61 21.56 24.19
N LEU A 173 4.18 22.45 23.29
CA LEU A 173 4.56 22.38 21.89
C LEU A 173 6.03 22.79 21.74
N ILE A 174 6.86 21.90 21.18
CA ILE A 174 8.29 22.14 20.93
C ILE A 174 8.47 22.70 19.52
N ASP A 175 7.76 22.11 18.55
CA ASP A 175 7.82 22.54 17.16
C ASP A 175 6.83 23.69 16.89
N THR A 176 7.37 24.89 16.71
CA THR A 176 6.55 26.09 16.45
C THR A 176 6.00 26.16 15.04
N SER A 177 6.40 25.27 14.12
CA SER A 177 5.82 25.22 12.78
C SER A 177 4.49 24.48 12.73
N LEU A 178 4.06 23.88 13.85
CA LEU A 178 2.77 23.21 14.01
C LEU A 178 1.73 24.15 14.61
N ASP A 179 0.51 24.13 14.09
CA ASP A 179 -0.60 24.87 14.66
C ASP A 179 -0.88 24.38 16.10
N ARG A 180 -1.08 25.33 17.02
CA ARG A 180 -1.23 25.02 18.45
C ARG A 180 -2.55 24.31 18.75
N ALA A 181 -3.64 24.63 18.03
CA ALA A 181 -4.91 23.97 18.24
C ALA A 181 -4.88 22.54 17.69
N TYR A 182 -4.25 22.34 16.54
CA TYR A 182 -4.02 21.01 15.98
C TYR A 182 -3.09 20.17 16.85
N ALA A 183 -2.02 20.74 17.39
CA ALA A 183 -1.17 20.11 18.41
C ALA A 183 -1.99 19.63 19.62
N ALA A 184 -2.89 20.48 20.14
CA ALA A 184 -3.77 20.11 21.24
C ALA A 184 -4.70 18.94 20.88
N GLU A 185 -5.15 18.83 19.63
CA GLU A 185 -5.94 17.70 19.15
C GLU A 185 -5.10 16.42 19.04
N LEU A 186 -3.91 16.50 18.45
CA LEU A 186 -2.97 15.38 18.33
C LEU A 186 -2.60 14.81 19.70
N THR A 187 -2.36 15.65 20.70
CA THR A 187 -2.01 15.19 22.06
C THR A 187 -3.17 14.53 22.81
N LYS A 188 -4.44 14.79 22.45
CA LYS A 188 -5.58 14.03 22.99
C LYS A 188 -5.64 12.63 22.40
N GLN A 189 -5.33 12.48 21.11
CA GLN A 189 -5.28 11.18 20.43
C GLN A 189 -4.04 10.38 20.84
N CYS A 190 -2.92 11.09 21.08
CA CYS A 190 -1.64 10.56 21.50
C CYS A 190 -1.24 11.10 22.89
N PRO A 191 -1.87 10.63 23.98
CA PRO A 191 -1.56 11.08 25.33
C PRO A 191 -0.14 10.66 25.78
N ALA A 192 0.33 11.20 26.91
CA ALA A 192 1.63 10.84 27.48
C ALA A 192 1.79 9.31 27.60
N GLY A 193 2.91 8.78 27.08
CA GLY A 193 3.19 7.34 27.04
C GLY A 193 2.61 6.60 25.81
N ALA A 194 1.83 7.26 24.95
CA ALA A 194 1.28 6.64 23.74
C ALA A 194 2.33 6.35 22.63
N ALA A 195 3.57 6.81 22.78
CA ALA A 195 4.65 6.51 21.82
C ALA A 195 4.88 5.00 21.63
N SER A 196 4.66 4.20 22.68
CA SER A 196 4.78 2.73 22.62
C SER A 196 3.45 2.03 22.31
N SER A 197 2.39 2.79 22.04
CA SER A 197 1.03 2.28 21.81
C SER A 197 0.79 1.98 20.33
N PRO A 198 -0.09 1.03 19.98
CA PRO A 198 -0.51 0.79 18.58
C PRO A 198 -1.41 1.90 18.02
N ILE A 199 -1.70 2.97 18.80
CA ILE A 199 -2.52 4.09 18.34
C ILE A 199 -1.89 4.74 17.10
N THR A 200 -2.76 5.05 16.13
CA THR A 200 -2.40 5.78 14.92
C THR A 200 -3.29 6.99 14.73
N VAL A 201 -2.74 8.02 14.11
CA VAL A 201 -3.43 9.25 13.70
C VAL A 201 -3.35 9.37 12.20
N LYS A 202 -4.36 9.97 11.57
CA LYS A 202 -4.36 10.20 10.12
C LYS A 202 -3.33 11.24 9.73
N ASN A 203 -2.64 11.01 8.62
CA ASN A 203 -1.63 11.93 8.11
C ASN A 203 -2.24 13.26 7.65
N ASP A 204 -3.38 13.16 6.96
CA ASP A 204 -4.22 14.27 6.53
C ASP A 204 -5.46 14.34 7.45
N PRO A 205 -5.63 15.41 8.24
CA PRO A 205 -6.76 15.54 9.16
C PRO A 205 -8.10 15.84 8.50
N GLU A 206 -8.14 16.25 7.23
CA GLU A 206 -9.35 16.71 6.56
C GLU A 206 -9.91 15.65 5.59
N THR A 207 -9.06 15.02 4.78
CA THR A 207 -9.44 14.02 3.76
C THR A 207 -8.58 12.75 3.81
N PRO A 208 -8.50 12.04 4.95
CA PRO A 208 -7.52 10.96 5.24
C PRO A 208 -7.56 9.72 4.34
N GLN A 209 -8.57 9.61 3.47
CA GLN A 209 -8.81 8.47 2.59
C GLN A 209 -8.79 8.86 1.11
N LEU A 210 -8.69 10.16 0.80
CA LEU A 210 -8.66 10.66 -0.55
C LEU A 210 -7.25 11.03 -0.92
N PHE A 211 -6.80 10.58 -2.10
CA PHE A 211 -5.55 11.03 -2.65
C PHE A 211 -5.79 12.33 -3.41
N ASP A 212 -5.55 13.46 -2.75
CA ASP A 212 -5.80 14.78 -3.31
C ASP A 212 -4.72 15.81 -2.89
N ASN A 213 -4.98 17.09 -3.09
CA ASN A 213 -4.03 18.15 -2.74
C ASN A 213 -4.24 18.76 -1.34
N GLN A 214 -5.12 18.17 -0.52
CA GLN A 214 -5.42 18.67 0.82
C GLN A 214 -4.21 18.62 1.73
N TYR A 215 -3.32 17.64 1.58
CA TYR A 215 -2.00 17.62 2.21
C TYR A 215 -1.27 18.97 2.11
N TYR A 216 -1.19 19.57 0.91
CA TYR A 216 -0.49 20.84 0.72
C TYR A 216 -1.27 22.02 1.34
N LYS A 217 -2.60 21.99 1.30
CA LYS A 217 -3.45 22.99 1.97
C LYS A 217 -3.26 22.96 3.48
N ASP A 218 -3.11 21.76 4.05
CA ASP A 218 -2.84 21.56 5.47
C ASP A 218 -1.49 22.16 5.88
N LEU A 219 -0.46 22.04 5.02
CA LEU A 219 0.83 22.68 5.29
C LEU A 219 0.71 24.20 5.39
N LEU A 220 -0.16 24.83 4.58
CA LEU A 220 -0.36 26.29 4.60
C LEU A 220 -0.98 26.79 5.92
N VAL A 221 -1.76 25.94 6.57
CA VAL A 221 -2.38 26.21 7.88
C VAL A 221 -1.65 25.50 9.03
N HIS A 222 -0.38 25.15 8.82
CA HIS A 222 0.49 24.56 9.84
C HIS A 222 -0.03 23.23 10.42
N LYS A 223 -0.74 22.44 9.61
CA LYS A 223 -1.29 21.12 9.98
C LYS A 223 -0.55 19.92 9.38
N GLY A 224 0.67 20.09 8.89
CA GLY A 224 1.51 18.94 8.50
C GLY A 224 1.84 18.08 9.72
N LEU A 225 1.57 16.76 9.68
CA LEU A 225 1.70 15.87 10.84
C LEU A 225 3.17 15.70 11.26
N PHE A 226 4.06 15.50 10.30
CA PHE A 226 5.49 15.32 10.58
C PHE A 226 6.25 16.65 10.54
N GLN A 227 7.40 16.70 11.22
CA GLN A 227 8.32 17.84 11.07
C GLN A 227 8.82 17.93 9.62
N SER A 228 9.15 16.78 9.02
CA SER A 228 9.53 16.65 7.61
C SER A 228 8.50 17.20 6.62
N ASP A 229 7.20 17.17 6.96
CA ASP A 229 6.15 17.84 6.18
C ASP A 229 6.21 19.35 6.34
N SER A 230 6.33 19.82 7.58
CA SER A 230 6.25 21.24 7.92
C SER A 230 7.43 22.05 7.36
N VAL A 231 8.60 21.42 7.23
CA VAL A 231 9.79 22.07 6.63
C VAL A 231 9.62 22.34 5.14
N LEU A 232 8.76 21.60 4.41
CA LEU A 232 8.50 21.85 2.99
C LEU A 232 7.87 23.22 2.74
N PHE A 233 6.99 23.66 3.64
CA PHE A 233 6.38 24.98 3.55
C PHE A 233 7.25 26.08 4.16
N SER A 234 8.04 25.74 5.18
CA SER A 234 8.90 26.69 5.89
C SER A 234 10.18 27.03 5.12
N ASP A 235 10.69 26.13 4.28
CA ASP A 235 11.90 26.33 3.49
C ASP A 235 11.62 27.11 2.19
N GLY A 236 12.42 28.16 1.95
CA GLY A 236 12.24 29.04 0.78
C GLY A 236 12.42 28.35 -0.57
N ARG A 237 13.14 27.22 -0.64
CA ARG A 237 13.40 26.48 -1.89
C ARG A 237 12.19 25.66 -2.35
N THR A 238 11.30 25.28 -1.44
CA THR A 238 10.16 24.38 -1.70
C THR A 238 8.81 25.06 -1.49
N LYS A 239 8.76 26.17 -0.74
CA LYS A 239 7.54 26.88 -0.38
C LYS A 239 6.65 27.24 -1.58
N GLU A 240 7.24 27.75 -2.66
CA GLU A 240 6.48 28.14 -3.86
C GLU A 240 5.78 26.92 -4.48
N ARG A 241 6.46 25.77 -4.54
CA ARG A 241 5.87 24.55 -5.07
C ARG A 241 4.73 24.02 -4.20
N VAL A 242 4.88 24.10 -2.87
CA VAL A 242 3.80 23.75 -1.94
C VAL A 242 2.57 24.64 -2.17
N LEU A 243 2.77 25.96 -2.34
CA LEU A 243 1.70 26.89 -2.66
C LEU A 243 1.03 26.59 -4.01
N GLU A 244 1.79 26.23 -5.03
CA GLU A 244 1.27 25.84 -6.34
C GLU A 244 0.35 24.61 -6.20
N PHE A 245 0.83 23.55 -5.57
CA PHE A 245 0.04 22.31 -5.41
C PHE A 245 -1.17 22.47 -4.51
N ALA A 246 -1.11 23.31 -3.48
CA ALA A 246 -2.28 23.65 -2.66
C ALA A 246 -3.40 24.31 -3.47
N ASN A 247 -3.05 25.08 -4.51
CA ASN A 247 -3.99 25.81 -5.36
C ASN A 247 -4.43 25.05 -6.63
N ASP A 248 -3.59 24.17 -7.19
CA ASP A 248 -3.89 23.40 -8.40
C ASP A 248 -3.69 21.88 -8.19
N GLN A 249 -4.79 21.19 -7.86
CA GLN A 249 -4.81 19.73 -7.76
C GLN A 249 -4.45 19.04 -9.08
N ASN A 250 -4.85 19.60 -10.23
CA ASN A 250 -4.53 19.00 -11.52
C ASN A 250 -3.03 19.13 -11.80
N GLY A 251 -2.42 20.25 -11.41
CA GLY A 251 -0.97 20.46 -11.41
C GLY A 251 -0.23 19.46 -10.56
N PHE A 252 -0.71 19.23 -9.33
CA PHE A 252 -0.18 18.17 -8.47
C PHE A 252 -0.28 16.79 -9.12
N PHE A 253 -1.45 16.37 -9.64
CA PHE A 253 -1.63 15.05 -10.24
C PHE A 253 -0.80 14.81 -11.50
N ARG A 254 -0.59 15.85 -12.34
CA ARG A 254 0.32 15.76 -13.49
C ARG A 254 1.76 15.52 -13.04
N SER A 255 2.20 16.26 -12.02
CA SER A 255 3.56 16.18 -11.48
C SER A 255 3.80 14.88 -10.71
N TRP A 256 2.79 14.43 -9.95
CA TRP A 256 2.74 13.14 -9.27
C TRP A 256 2.98 12.00 -10.24
N SER A 257 2.26 12.01 -11.37
CA SER A 257 2.35 10.92 -12.34
C SER A 257 3.78 10.74 -12.88
N GLN A 258 4.51 11.83 -13.08
CA GLN A 258 5.91 11.79 -13.52
C GLN A 258 6.86 11.33 -12.40
N SER A 259 6.70 11.87 -11.20
CA SER A 259 7.56 11.55 -10.05
C SER A 259 7.34 10.12 -9.55
N PHE A 260 6.10 9.62 -9.60
CA PHE A 260 5.77 8.23 -9.28
C PHE A 260 6.45 7.26 -10.24
N VAL A 261 6.47 7.56 -11.55
CA VAL A 261 7.20 6.74 -12.54
C VAL A 261 8.70 6.76 -12.26
N ARG A 262 9.28 7.92 -11.90
CA ARG A 262 10.69 8.02 -11.50
C ARG A 262 11.00 7.21 -10.24
N LEU A 263 10.18 7.37 -9.19
CA LEU A 263 10.26 6.58 -7.96
C LEU A 263 10.23 5.08 -8.27
N ALA A 264 9.23 4.62 -9.03
CA ALA A 264 9.07 3.22 -9.38
C ALA A 264 10.19 2.71 -10.32
N SER A 265 11.05 3.58 -10.85
CA SER A 265 12.15 3.21 -11.75
C SER A 265 13.52 3.26 -11.06
N LEU A 266 13.58 3.52 -9.75
CA LEU A 266 14.84 3.58 -9.01
C LEU A 266 15.52 2.21 -8.92
N GLY A 267 16.81 2.15 -9.24
CA GLY A 267 17.65 0.97 -9.01
C GLY A 267 17.12 -0.33 -9.63
N VAL A 268 16.31 -0.24 -10.69
CA VAL A 268 15.67 -1.42 -11.29
C VAL A 268 16.72 -2.35 -11.88
N LYS A 269 16.74 -3.59 -11.38
CA LYS A 269 17.57 -4.68 -11.89
C LYS A 269 17.01 -5.16 -13.23
N SER A 270 17.87 -5.22 -14.26
CA SER A 270 17.52 -5.69 -15.61
C SER A 270 18.55 -6.72 -16.10
N GLY A 271 18.23 -7.51 -17.13
CA GLY A 271 19.15 -8.55 -17.62
C GLY A 271 19.50 -9.59 -16.55
N ASP A 272 20.77 -9.94 -16.38
CA ASP A 272 21.20 -11.00 -15.44
C ASP A 272 21.33 -10.53 -13.97
N GLU A 273 21.01 -9.27 -13.66
CA GLU A 273 21.24 -8.66 -12.33
C GLU A 273 20.16 -9.01 -11.28
N GLY A 274 19.17 -9.84 -11.63
CA GLY A 274 18.11 -10.30 -10.74
C GLY A 274 17.38 -11.55 -11.24
N GLU A 275 16.56 -12.15 -10.39
CA GLU A 275 15.78 -13.37 -10.68
C GLU A 275 14.28 -13.14 -10.42
N LEU A 276 13.43 -14.08 -10.83
CA LEU A 276 12.01 -14.07 -10.45
C LEU A 276 11.86 -14.90 -9.17
N LEU A 277 11.57 -14.24 -8.04
CA LEU A 277 11.41 -14.92 -6.76
C LEU A 277 10.07 -15.65 -6.68
N HIS A 278 10.16 -16.91 -6.25
CA HIS A 278 9.01 -17.74 -5.91
C HIS A 278 8.77 -17.57 -4.41
N LEU A 279 7.77 -16.78 -4.01
CA LEU A 279 7.43 -16.58 -2.58
C LEU A 279 6.87 -17.85 -1.89
N TRP A 280 6.92 -19.03 -2.54
CA TRP A 280 6.32 -20.27 -2.03
C TRP A 280 7.16 -21.51 -2.35
N LYS A 281 7.82 -22.09 -1.33
CA LYS A 281 8.35 -23.47 -1.37
C LYS A 281 7.26 -24.55 -1.18
N GLY A 282 6.01 -24.17 -0.91
CA GLY A 282 4.94 -25.09 -0.50
C GLY A 282 3.77 -25.31 -1.47
N ILE A 283 3.73 -24.64 -2.63
CA ILE A 283 2.56 -24.68 -3.53
C ILE A 283 2.53 -25.90 -4.46
N TYR A 284 3.67 -26.51 -4.80
CA TYR A 284 3.67 -27.70 -5.67
C TYR A 284 2.77 -28.83 -5.11
N VAL A 285 2.58 -28.90 -3.79
CA VAL A 285 1.71 -29.90 -3.13
C VAL A 285 0.22 -29.52 -3.18
N TRP A 286 -0.11 -28.22 -3.22
CA TRP A 286 -1.50 -27.74 -3.26
C TRP A 286 -2.03 -27.55 -4.68
N GLN A 287 -1.15 -27.30 -5.66
CA GLN A 287 -1.53 -27.14 -7.06
C GLN A 287 -2.08 -28.47 -7.62
N GLU A 288 -1.49 -29.62 -7.26
CA GLU A 288 -2.06 -30.93 -7.59
C GLU A 288 -3.43 -31.14 -6.93
N LYS A 289 -3.56 -30.85 -5.63
CA LYS A 289 -4.83 -31.04 -4.90
C LYS A 289 -5.95 -30.11 -5.39
N LEU A 290 -5.65 -28.86 -5.73
CA LEU A 290 -6.64 -27.93 -6.27
C LEU A 290 -7.00 -28.24 -7.71
N LEU A 291 -6.05 -28.73 -8.52
CA LEU A 291 -6.33 -29.22 -9.87
C LEU A 291 -7.21 -30.48 -9.81
N GLU A 292 -6.97 -31.41 -8.88
CA GLU A 292 -7.87 -32.55 -8.63
C GLU A 292 -9.27 -32.11 -8.18
N ILE A 293 -9.37 -31.12 -7.30
CA ILE A 293 -10.67 -30.58 -6.86
C ILE A 293 -11.38 -29.88 -8.03
N LEU A 294 -10.70 -29.05 -8.82
CA LEU A 294 -11.31 -28.40 -9.99
C LEU A 294 -11.70 -29.40 -11.08
N LEU A 295 -10.87 -30.41 -11.34
CA LEU A 295 -11.17 -31.47 -12.31
C LEU A 295 -12.33 -32.35 -11.83
N SER A 296 -12.45 -32.63 -10.53
CA SER A 296 -13.60 -33.37 -9.99
C SER A 296 -14.91 -32.57 -10.07
N PHE A 297 -14.87 -31.25 -9.87
CA PHE A 297 -16.04 -30.38 -10.08
C PHE A 297 -16.44 -30.31 -11.56
N ILE A 298 -15.47 -30.18 -12.47
CA ILE A 298 -15.74 -30.17 -13.92
C ILE A 298 -16.28 -31.53 -14.39
N ALA A 299 -15.73 -32.65 -13.89
CA ALA A 299 -16.23 -34.00 -14.19
C ALA A 299 -17.65 -34.23 -13.66
N SER A 300 -17.99 -33.68 -12.49
CA SER A 300 -19.35 -33.72 -11.94
C SER A 300 -20.35 -32.90 -12.78
N CYS A 301 -19.91 -31.84 -13.45
CA CYS A 301 -20.77 -31.02 -14.31
C CYS A 301 -20.92 -31.58 -15.74
N LEU A 302 -20.00 -32.43 -16.20
CA LEU A 302 -20.03 -33.06 -17.53
C LEU A 302 -20.62 -34.47 -17.55
N SER A 303 -20.93 -35.04 -16.39
CA SER A 303 -21.56 -36.36 -16.30
C SER A 303 -23.04 -36.28 -16.73
N PRO A 304 -23.47 -37.01 -17.77
CA PRO A 304 -24.87 -37.02 -18.17
C PRO A 304 -25.73 -37.66 -17.06
N PRO A 305 -26.97 -37.18 -16.84
CA PRO A 305 -27.86 -37.78 -15.86
C PRO A 305 -28.13 -39.26 -16.21
N PRO A 306 -28.27 -40.15 -15.21
CA PRO A 306 -28.55 -41.55 -15.47
C PRO A 306 -29.87 -41.68 -16.26
N LEU A 307 -29.83 -42.46 -17.33
CA LEU A 307 -31.01 -42.75 -18.15
C LEU A 307 -32.11 -43.38 -17.28
N PRO A 308 -33.38 -42.97 -17.44
CA PRO A 308 -34.47 -43.60 -16.71
C PRO A 308 -34.60 -45.06 -17.13
N SER A 309 -34.69 -45.94 -16.13
CA SER A 309 -34.96 -47.37 -16.31
C SER A 309 -36.31 -47.59 -17.02
N PRO A 310 -36.42 -48.55 -17.94
CA PRO A 310 -37.65 -48.78 -18.70
C PRO A 310 -38.77 -49.29 -17.78
N PRO A 311 -40.04 -48.90 -18.04
CA PRO A 311 -41.16 -49.36 -17.23
C PRO A 311 -41.44 -50.84 -17.50
N SER A 312 -41.55 -51.62 -16.42
CA SER A 312 -42.07 -52.99 -16.45
C SER A 312 -43.57 -52.96 -16.68
N ASN A 313 -44.02 -53.54 -17.80
CA ASN A 313 -45.43 -53.75 -18.10
C ASN A 313 -46.09 -54.69 -17.06
N GLY A 314 -47.11 -54.18 -16.37
CA GLY A 314 -48.06 -54.96 -15.58
C GLY A 314 -49.40 -54.22 -15.56
N LEU A 315 -50.42 -54.82 -16.20
CA LEU A 315 -51.77 -54.29 -16.41
C LEU A 315 -52.66 -54.37 -15.16
N PHE A 316 -53.70 -53.52 -15.15
CA PHE A 316 -54.96 -53.51 -14.34
C PHE A 316 -54.87 -52.95 -12.91
N PHE A 317 -55.75 -52.10 -12.35
CA PHE A 317 -57.13 -51.62 -12.66
C PHE A 317 -57.36 -50.16 -12.16
N SER A 318 -58.47 -49.59 -12.65
CA SER A 318 -59.09 -48.25 -12.50
C SER A 318 -59.44 -47.72 -11.09
N PHE A 319 -59.34 -46.41 -10.85
CA PHE A 319 -60.44 -45.40 -10.72
C PHE A 319 -60.03 -44.11 -9.96
N ASP A 320 -60.49 -42.97 -10.49
CA ASP A 320 -60.84 -41.66 -9.90
C ASP A 320 -59.83 -40.68 -9.25
N SER A 321 -59.59 -39.58 -9.99
CA SER A 321 -59.94 -38.17 -9.70
C SER A 321 -59.69 -37.57 -8.30
N PHE A 322 -58.74 -36.61 -8.19
CA PHE A 322 -59.01 -35.24 -7.72
C PHE A 322 -57.79 -34.30 -7.90
N ALA A 323 -58.10 -33.02 -8.13
CA ALA A 323 -57.18 -31.91 -8.38
C ALA A 323 -56.46 -31.39 -7.12
N LEU A 324 -55.30 -30.73 -7.26
CA LEU A 324 -55.14 -29.30 -6.93
C LEU A 324 -53.74 -28.72 -7.29
N ARG A 325 -53.77 -27.44 -7.67
CA ARG A 325 -52.67 -26.48 -7.89
C ARG A 325 -51.90 -26.10 -6.61
N ALA A 326 -50.66 -25.62 -6.77
CA ALA A 326 -50.09 -24.36 -6.21
C ALA A 326 -48.54 -24.43 -6.32
N GLN A 327 -47.91 -23.67 -7.21
CA GLN A 327 -47.46 -22.26 -7.13
C GLN A 327 -45.99 -22.11 -6.72
N LEU A 328 -45.27 -21.51 -7.67
CA LEU A 328 -43.96 -20.90 -7.57
C LEU A 328 -43.89 -19.83 -6.47
N LYS A 329 -42.84 -19.89 -5.66
CA LYS A 329 -41.95 -18.77 -5.33
C LYS A 329 -40.57 -19.31 -4.98
#